data_AF-A0A961NN97-F1
#
_entry.id   AF-A0A961NN97-F1
#
_cell.length_a   1.000
_cell.length_b   1.000
_cell.length_c   1.000
_cell.angle_alpha   90.00
_cell.angle_beta   90.00
_cell.angle_gamma   90.00
#
_symmetry.space_group_name_H-M   'P 1'
#
loop_
_entity.id
_entity.type
_entity.pdbx_description
1 polymer ?
#
loop_
_entity_poly.entity_id
_entity_poly.type
_entity_poly.pdbx_seq_one_letter_code
_entity_poly.pdbx_strand_id
1 'polypeptide(L)'
;MQNDAPDLDVVKQVEAVSSRLHDHHADTAYVPDPDAVEDPEVVYIHEKSAKRVTFSGEDLVEVALPPGSRVIYPRTPRRGLSDVRAAIRYALLHPEGMEPLPRLLKEGMKVTIAVDDISLPLPPMRRPDLRQLMLEVLLDFLGQAGVSDIHIIVATAFHRRMTEGEIRRMVGNHIYDRFSPDR
;
A
#
# COMPACT_ATOMS: atom_id res chain seq x y z
N MET A 1 -15.13 -21.02 -5.23
CA MET A 1 -15.02 -20.29 -6.52
C MET A 1 -13.70 -19.55 -6.48
N GLN A 2 -12.69 -20.06 -7.19
CA GLN A 2 -11.42 -19.36 -7.39
C GLN A 2 -11.71 -18.13 -8.26
N ASN A 3 -11.39 -16.95 -7.75
CA ASN A 3 -11.55 -15.69 -8.49
C ASN A 3 -10.31 -15.52 -9.37
N ASP A 4 -10.37 -15.99 -10.61
CA ASP A 4 -9.32 -15.85 -11.63
C ASP A 4 -9.33 -14.44 -12.25
N ALA A 5 -9.52 -13.40 -11.42
CA ALA A 5 -9.32 -12.03 -11.85
C ALA A 5 -7.80 -11.83 -12.04
N PRO A 6 -7.32 -11.42 -13.23
CA PRO A 6 -5.90 -11.17 -13.44
C PRO A 6 -5.43 -10.12 -12.44
N ASP A 7 -4.24 -10.33 -11.87
CA ASP A 7 -3.58 -9.43 -10.92
C ASP A 7 -3.28 -8.10 -11.64
N LEU A 8 -4.31 -7.26 -11.76
CA LEU A 8 -4.25 -5.99 -12.45
C LEU A 8 -3.41 -5.06 -11.57
N ASP A 9 -2.15 -4.87 -11.94
CA ASP A 9 -1.83 -3.64 -12.64
C ASP A 9 -2.15 -2.31 -11.93
N VAL A 10 -2.48 -2.22 -10.63
CA VAL A 10 -2.82 -0.98 -9.87
C VAL A 10 -1.97 0.23 -10.29
N VAL A 11 -0.66 0.09 -10.51
CA VAL A 11 0.19 1.17 -11.03
C VAL A 11 -0.20 1.54 -12.46
N LYS A 12 -0.31 0.56 -13.37
CA LYS A 12 -0.85 0.78 -14.73
C LYS A 12 -2.29 1.29 -14.75
N GLN A 13 -3.13 0.95 -13.77
CA GLN A 13 -4.51 1.44 -13.67
C GLN A 13 -4.52 2.88 -13.17
N VAL A 14 -3.74 3.21 -12.14
CA VAL A 14 -3.58 4.59 -11.65
C VAL A 14 -2.93 5.46 -12.74
N GLU A 15 -1.94 4.96 -13.47
CA GLU A 15 -1.32 5.66 -14.60
C GLU A 15 -2.27 5.80 -15.80
N ALA A 16 -3.06 4.77 -16.12
CA ALA A 16 -4.06 4.83 -17.19
C ALA A 16 -5.24 5.76 -16.84
N VAL A 17 -5.64 5.82 -15.57
CA VAL A 17 -6.66 6.76 -15.09
C VAL A 17 -6.09 8.18 -15.05
N SER A 18 -4.89 8.37 -14.50
CA SER A 18 -4.24 9.68 -14.38
C SER A 18 -3.94 10.32 -15.74
N SER A 19 -3.45 9.55 -16.71
CA SER A 19 -3.17 10.05 -18.07
C SER A 19 -4.44 10.42 -18.85
N ARG A 20 -5.56 9.72 -18.64
CA ARG A 20 -6.84 9.98 -19.33
C ARG A 20 -7.68 11.09 -18.72
N LEU A 21 -7.34 11.54 -17.51
CA LEU A 21 -8.06 12.62 -16.82
C LEU A 21 -7.68 14.02 -17.32
N HIS A 22 -6.56 14.18 -18.02
CA HIS A 22 -6.01 15.49 -18.38
C HIS A 22 -6.32 15.96 -19.81
N ASP A 23 -6.88 15.11 -20.66
CA ASP A 23 -7.20 15.47 -22.05
C ASP A 23 -8.72 15.61 -22.24
N HIS A 24 -9.20 16.85 -22.29
CA HIS A 24 -10.06 17.41 -23.35
C HIS A 24 -11.01 18.53 -22.89
N HIS A 25 -11.02 19.61 -23.67
CA HIS A 25 -11.88 20.80 -23.55
C HIS A 25 -13.26 20.63 -24.24
N ALA A 26 -14.26 21.28 -23.61
CA ALA A 26 -15.46 21.97 -24.13
C ALA A 26 -16.58 21.19 -24.87
N ASP A 27 -17.80 21.19 -24.30
CA ASP A 27 -18.91 22.12 -24.67
C ASP A 27 -20.27 21.62 -24.11
N THR A 28 -20.82 22.37 -23.12
CA THR A 28 -22.24 22.62 -22.72
C THR A 28 -22.30 22.96 -21.22
N ALA A 29 -22.65 24.21 -20.87
CA ALA A 29 -22.26 24.85 -19.62
C ALA A 29 -23.32 24.81 -18.50
N TYR A 30 -23.04 24.04 -17.45
CA TYR A 30 -23.18 24.54 -16.08
C TYR A 30 -22.22 25.72 -15.93
N VAL A 31 -22.68 26.86 -15.39
CA VAL A 31 -21.85 28.06 -15.21
C VAL A 31 -21.27 28.02 -13.78
N PRO A 32 -19.96 27.79 -13.62
CA PRO A 32 -19.31 27.85 -12.31
C PRO A 32 -19.32 29.29 -11.77
N ASP A 33 -19.30 29.43 -10.45
CA ASP A 33 -19.02 30.70 -9.79
C ASP A 33 -17.65 31.22 -10.24
N PRO A 34 -17.56 32.40 -10.90
CA PRO A 34 -16.30 32.93 -11.43
C PRO A 34 -15.28 33.29 -10.34
N ASP A 35 -15.71 33.38 -9.07
CA ASP A 35 -14.85 33.64 -7.92
C ASP A 35 -14.42 32.35 -7.19
N ALA A 36 -14.90 31.17 -7.63
CA ALA A 36 -14.39 29.91 -7.14
C ALA A 36 -12.97 29.70 -7.65
N VAL A 37 -12.00 29.83 -6.75
CA VAL A 37 -10.61 29.38 -6.99
C VAL A 37 -10.70 27.95 -7.53
N GLU A 38 -10.28 27.75 -8.79
CA GLU A 38 -10.22 26.42 -9.39
C GLU A 38 -9.23 25.57 -8.59
N ASP A 39 -9.78 24.79 -7.66
CA ASP A 39 -9.05 23.81 -6.89
C ASP A 39 -8.75 22.62 -7.83
N PRO A 40 -7.47 22.30 -8.10
CA PRO A 40 -7.12 21.25 -9.06
C PRO A 40 -7.58 19.86 -8.59
N GLU A 41 -7.91 19.68 -7.32
CA GLU A 41 -8.49 18.47 -6.78
C GLU A 41 -10.02 18.39 -6.98
N VAL A 42 -10.69 19.44 -7.47
CA VAL A 42 -12.15 19.47 -7.68
C VAL A 42 -12.50 19.44 -9.16
N VAL A 43 -13.19 18.38 -9.59
CA VAL A 43 -13.62 18.18 -10.98
C VAL A 43 -15.13 18.00 -11.07
N TYR A 44 -15.77 18.67 -12.02
CA TYR A 44 -17.20 18.50 -12.30
C TYR A 44 -17.44 17.52 -13.47
N ILE A 45 -18.52 16.74 -13.38
CA ILE A 45 -18.93 15.84 -14.47
C ILE A 45 -19.67 16.62 -15.55
N HIS A 46 -19.34 16.36 -16.81
CA HIS A 46 -20.10 16.82 -17.98
C HIS A 46 -20.59 15.62 -18.80
N GLU A 47 -21.46 15.85 -19.78
CA GLU A 47 -22.14 14.80 -20.56
C GLU A 47 -21.18 13.78 -21.19
N LYS A 48 -19.99 14.22 -21.61
CA LYS A 48 -18.97 13.39 -22.26
C LYS A 48 -17.83 12.99 -21.34
N SER A 49 -17.90 13.30 -20.04
CA SER A 49 -16.81 12.95 -19.12
C SER A 49 -16.65 11.43 -19.00
N ALA A 50 -15.41 10.97 -18.87
CA ALA A 50 -15.09 9.56 -18.64
C ALA A 50 -15.72 9.02 -17.34
N LYS A 51 -15.92 7.70 -17.26
CA LYS A 51 -16.34 7.06 -16.00
C LYS A 51 -15.29 7.26 -14.89
N ARG A 52 -15.74 7.26 -13.63
CA ARG A 52 -14.86 7.38 -12.45
C ARG A 52 -14.62 6.00 -11.87
N VAL A 53 -13.37 5.73 -11.49
CA VAL A 53 -13.03 4.53 -10.73
C VAL A 53 -13.36 4.79 -9.26
N THR A 54 -14.09 3.87 -8.65
CA THR A 54 -14.43 3.93 -7.22
C THR A 54 -14.36 2.55 -6.59
N PHE A 55 -14.32 2.51 -5.27
CA PHE A 55 -14.35 1.27 -4.51
C PHE A 55 -15.75 0.64 -4.51
N SER A 56 -15.81 -0.67 -4.69
CA SER A 56 -16.96 -1.51 -4.39
C SER A 56 -16.49 -2.70 -3.58
N GLY A 57 -16.60 -2.62 -2.25
CA GLY A 57 -15.93 -3.57 -1.36
C GLY A 57 -14.41 -3.49 -1.51
N GLU A 58 -13.78 -4.62 -1.84
CA GLU A 58 -12.33 -4.72 -2.07
C GLU A 58 -11.93 -4.48 -3.54
N ASP A 59 -12.92 -4.35 -4.43
CA ASP A 59 -12.72 -4.18 -5.86
C ASP A 59 -12.82 -2.71 -6.30
N LEU A 60 -12.31 -2.44 -7.49
CA LEU A 60 -12.47 -1.17 -8.19
C LEU A 60 -13.46 -1.34 -9.34
N VAL A 61 -14.41 -0.41 -9.43
CA VAL A 61 -15.44 -0.40 -10.47
C VAL A 61 -15.47 0.94 -11.19
N GLU A 62 -15.80 0.92 -12.48
CA GLU A 62 -16.04 2.13 -13.27
C GLU A 62 -17.52 2.54 -13.19
N VAL A 63 -17.75 3.75 -12.71
CA VAL A 63 -19.10 4.31 -12.55
C VAL A 63 -19.27 5.55 -13.41
N ALA A 64 -20.34 5.59 -14.22
CA ALA A 64 -20.77 6.80 -14.87
C ALA A 64 -21.54 7.66 -13.86
N LEU A 65 -21.00 8.83 -13.53
CA LEU A 65 -21.67 9.77 -12.64
C LEU A 65 -22.56 10.73 -13.47
N PRO A 66 -23.68 11.22 -12.93
CA PRO A 66 -24.51 12.19 -13.62
C PRO A 66 -23.76 13.51 -13.91
N PRO A 67 -24.02 14.17 -15.05
CA PRO A 67 -23.55 15.54 -15.30
C PRO A 67 -23.93 16.48 -14.15
N GLY A 68 -23.02 17.38 -13.80
CA GLY A 68 -23.16 18.30 -12.66
C GLY A 68 -22.69 17.73 -11.32
N SER A 69 -22.34 16.44 -11.22
CA SER A 69 -21.76 15.92 -9.98
C SER A 69 -20.39 16.57 -9.71
N ARG A 70 -20.06 16.81 -8.44
CA ARG A 70 -18.76 17.32 -8.01
C ARG A 70 -17.91 16.16 -7.48
N VAL A 71 -16.73 15.95 -8.05
CA VAL A 71 -15.76 14.93 -7.65
C VAL A 71 -14.58 15.62 -6.99
N ILE A 72 -14.18 15.13 -5.81
CA ILE A 72 -13.06 15.65 -5.03
C ILE A 72 -12.00 14.56 -4.97
N TYR A 73 -10.82 14.85 -5.49
CA TYR A 73 -9.69 13.93 -5.51
C TYR A 73 -8.74 14.22 -4.34
N PRO A 74 -7.99 13.22 -3.86
CA PRO A 74 -6.82 13.50 -3.04
C PRO A 74 -5.75 14.19 -3.88
N ARG A 75 -4.78 14.80 -3.22
CA ARG A 75 -3.56 15.30 -3.87
C ARG A 75 -2.90 14.19 -4.70
N THR A 76 -2.27 14.59 -5.80
CA THR A 76 -1.53 13.68 -6.67
C THR A 76 -0.58 12.79 -5.87
N PRO A 77 -0.68 11.45 -6.01
CA PRO A 77 0.22 10.54 -5.33
C PRO A 77 1.68 10.85 -5.65
N ARG A 78 2.56 10.73 -4.65
CA ARG A 78 4.00 10.86 -4.89
C ARG A 78 4.47 9.67 -5.71
N ARG A 79 5.51 9.92 -6.52
CA ARG A 79 6.19 8.86 -7.26
C ARG A 79 6.67 7.78 -6.28
N GLY A 80 6.37 6.53 -6.60
CA GLY A 80 6.85 5.38 -5.83
C GLY A 80 8.37 5.29 -5.77
N LEU A 81 8.87 4.61 -4.74
CA LEU A 81 10.31 4.38 -4.56
C LEU A 81 10.84 3.47 -5.67
N SER A 82 11.98 3.83 -6.26
CA SER A 82 12.62 3.02 -7.31
C SER A 82 13.25 1.74 -6.77
N ASP A 83 13.74 1.77 -5.52
CA ASP A 83 14.24 0.61 -4.80
C ASP A 83 13.72 0.65 -3.35
N VAL A 84 12.68 -0.12 -3.11
CA VAL A 84 12.03 -0.22 -1.80
C VAL A 84 12.98 -0.82 -0.75
N ARG A 85 13.83 -1.78 -1.11
CA ARG A 85 14.76 -2.42 -0.15
C ARG A 85 15.85 -1.45 0.27
N ALA A 86 16.41 -0.70 -0.68
CA ALA A 86 17.38 0.35 -0.37
C ALA A 86 16.79 1.42 0.54
N ALA A 87 15.54 1.82 0.30
CA ALA A 87 14.83 2.77 1.15
C ALA A 87 14.60 2.24 2.58
N ILE A 88 14.19 0.96 2.73
CA ILE A 88 14.05 0.33 4.05
C ILE A 88 15.41 0.30 4.77
N ARG A 89 16.49 -0.12 4.11
CA ARG A 89 17.84 -0.11 4.69
C ARG A 89 18.26 1.30 5.11
N TYR A 90 18.00 2.29 4.28
CA TYR A 90 18.31 3.68 4.58
C TYR A 90 17.58 4.15 5.85
N ALA A 91 16.29 3.85 5.97
CA ALA A 91 15.48 4.22 7.14
C ALA A 91 16.01 3.58 8.45
N LEU A 92 16.45 2.32 8.40
CA LEU A 92 17.04 1.64 9.56
C LEU A 92 18.41 2.21 9.98
N LEU A 93 19.14 2.80 9.02
CA LEU A 93 20.45 3.42 9.24
C LEU A 93 20.37 4.90 9.62
N HIS A 94 19.26 5.58 9.30
CA HIS A 94 19.06 7.01 9.54
C HIS A 94 17.68 7.24 10.19
N PRO A 95 17.44 6.72 11.40
CA PRO A 95 16.16 6.92 12.07
C PRO A 95 16.03 8.34 12.62
N GLU A 96 14.79 8.78 12.80
CA GLU A 96 14.48 10.08 13.39
C GLU A 96 14.50 10.00 14.92
N GLY A 97 15.27 10.87 15.57
CA GLY A 97 15.26 11.04 17.03
C GLY A 97 15.85 9.89 17.86
N MET A 98 16.59 8.96 17.24
CA MET A 98 17.24 7.85 17.94
C MET A 98 18.51 7.37 17.22
N GLU A 99 19.27 6.47 17.86
CA GLU A 99 20.43 5.83 17.23
C GLU A 99 20.00 4.84 16.13
N PRO A 100 20.80 4.68 15.06
CA PRO A 100 20.58 3.67 14.03
C PRO A 100 20.40 2.26 14.60
N LEU A 101 19.55 1.45 13.96
CA LEU A 101 19.24 0.10 14.46
C LEU A 101 20.51 -0.72 14.76
N PRO A 102 21.55 -0.78 13.90
CA PRO A 102 22.76 -1.56 14.20
C PRO A 102 23.49 -1.17 15.48
N ARG A 103 23.34 0.09 15.94
CA ARG A 103 23.94 0.57 17.20
C ARG A 103 23.19 0.09 18.43
N LEU A 104 21.93 -0.28 18.26
CA LEU A 104 21.05 -0.77 19.34
C LEU A 104 21.10 -2.28 19.48
N LEU A 105 21.53 -2.99 18.43
CA LEU A 105 21.62 -4.44 18.41
C LEU A 105 22.83 -4.96 19.20
N LYS A 106 22.63 -6.09 19.88
CA LYS A 106 23.66 -6.80 20.64
C LYS A 106 23.49 -8.30 20.42
N GLU A 107 24.60 -9.01 20.32
CA GLU A 107 24.61 -10.47 20.23
C GLU A 107 23.83 -11.08 21.41
N GLY A 108 23.00 -12.09 21.12
CA GLY A 108 22.21 -12.80 22.13
C GLY A 108 21.04 -12.02 22.74
N MET A 109 20.75 -10.79 22.27
CA MET A 109 19.54 -10.09 22.72
C MET A 109 18.27 -10.75 22.17
N LYS A 110 17.14 -10.47 22.82
CA LYS A 110 15.81 -10.92 22.37
C LYS A 110 15.12 -9.79 21.62
N VAL A 111 14.56 -10.09 20.46
CA VAL A 111 13.87 -9.10 19.63
C VAL A 111 12.46 -9.58 19.31
N THR A 112 11.47 -8.75 19.63
CA THR A 112 10.08 -8.95 19.20
C THR A 112 9.75 -7.96 18.10
N ILE A 113 9.26 -8.46 16.97
CA ILE A 113 8.83 -7.67 15.81
C ILE A 113 7.30 -7.75 15.74
N ALA A 114 6.63 -6.62 15.90
CA ALA A 114 5.20 -6.52 15.61
C ALA A 114 5.01 -6.12 14.14
N VAL A 115 4.11 -6.80 13.44
CA VAL A 115 3.78 -6.54 12.03
C VAL A 115 2.28 -6.42 11.89
N ASP A 116 1.82 -5.43 11.13
CA ASP A 116 0.41 -5.30 10.79
C ASP A 116 -0.14 -6.55 10.09
N ASP A 117 -1.44 -6.79 10.24
CA ASP A 117 -2.11 -7.90 9.56
C ASP A 117 -2.36 -7.60 8.07
N ILE A 118 -2.99 -8.55 7.37
CA ILE A 118 -3.23 -8.43 5.92
C ILE A 118 -4.39 -7.50 5.56
N SER A 119 -5.11 -6.95 6.53
CA SER A 119 -6.39 -6.25 6.29
C SER A 119 -6.26 -5.03 5.37
N LEU A 120 -5.08 -4.42 5.30
CA LEU A 120 -4.78 -3.26 4.46
C LEU A 120 -3.39 -3.34 3.84
N PRO A 121 -3.15 -2.62 2.72
CA PRO A 121 -4.10 -1.79 1.97
C PRO A 121 -5.09 -2.60 1.08
N LEU A 122 -6.18 -1.92 0.69
CA LEU A 122 -7.14 -2.38 -0.32
C LEU A 122 -7.04 -1.50 -1.59
N PRO A 123 -6.97 -2.08 -2.80
CA PRO A 123 -6.89 -3.52 -3.07
C PRO A 123 -5.59 -4.14 -2.51
N PRO A 124 -5.56 -5.48 -2.30
CA PRO A 124 -4.41 -6.14 -1.69
C PRO A 124 -3.09 -5.81 -2.41
N MET A 125 -2.01 -5.67 -1.64
CA MET A 125 -0.70 -5.41 -2.23
C MET A 125 -0.30 -6.50 -3.21
N ARG A 126 0.41 -6.08 -4.26
CA ARG A 126 1.18 -7.01 -5.07
C ARG A 126 2.25 -7.69 -4.24
N ARG A 127 2.53 -8.95 -4.59
CA ARG A 127 3.67 -9.67 -4.03
C ARG A 127 4.97 -9.26 -4.74
N PRO A 128 6.13 -9.24 -4.04
CA PRO A 128 6.26 -9.40 -2.59
C PRO A 128 5.64 -8.23 -1.84
N ASP A 129 4.94 -8.56 -0.77
CA ASP A 129 4.27 -7.57 0.08
C ASP A 129 5.31 -6.69 0.79
N LEU A 130 4.97 -5.44 1.08
CA LEU A 130 5.90 -4.54 1.76
C LEU A 130 6.30 -5.07 3.14
N ARG A 131 5.38 -5.73 3.84
CA ARG A 131 5.64 -6.37 5.15
C ARG A 131 6.70 -7.47 5.02
N GLN A 132 6.63 -8.29 3.96
CA GLN A 132 7.69 -9.25 3.63
C GLN A 132 9.02 -8.54 3.37
N LEU A 133 9.04 -7.50 2.53
CA LEU A 133 10.28 -6.78 2.19
C LEU A 133 10.94 -6.16 3.42
N MET A 134 10.15 -5.57 4.32
CA MET A 134 10.62 -5.00 5.59
C MET A 134 11.21 -6.09 6.49
N LEU A 135 10.51 -7.21 6.67
CA LEU A 135 10.99 -8.32 7.48
C LEU A 135 12.29 -8.90 6.96
N GLU A 136 12.41 -9.14 5.66
CA GLU A 136 13.64 -9.68 5.07
C GLU A 136 14.85 -8.76 5.35
N VAL A 137 14.70 -7.45 5.14
CA VAL A 137 15.78 -6.50 5.42
C VAL A 137 16.09 -6.42 6.92
N LEU A 138 15.07 -6.41 7.78
CA LEU A 138 15.25 -6.34 9.23
C LEU A 138 15.95 -7.59 9.76
N LEU A 139 15.53 -8.78 9.31
CA LEU A 139 16.12 -10.06 9.69
C LEU A 139 17.58 -10.18 9.25
N ASP A 140 17.98 -9.57 8.12
CA ASP A 140 19.39 -9.49 7.71
C ASP A 140 20.22 -8.71 8.75
N PHE A 141 19.74 -7.55 9.21
CA PHE A 141 20.43 -6.76 10.25
C PHE A 141 20.53 -7.52 11.58
N LEU A 142 19.46 -8.19 11.99
CA LEU A 142 19.44 -9.00 13.21
C LEU A 142 20.44 -10.16 13.11
N GLY A 143 20.46 -10.87 11.99
CA GLY A 143 21.41 -11.97 11.75
C GLY A 143 22.86 -11.52 11.77
N GLN A 144 23.18 -10.38 11.14
CA GLN A 144 24.53 -9.80 11.14
C GLN A 144 25.01 -9.40 12.55
N ALA A 145 24.09 -9.00 13.43
CA ALA A 145 24.37 -8.65 14.81
C ALA A 145 24.40 -9.87 15.76
N GLY A 146 24.24 -11.10 15.25
CA GLY A 146 24.21 -12.30 16.08
C GLY A 146 22.94 -12.45 16.92
N VAL A 147 21.84 -11.83 16.52
CA VAL A 147 20.53 -11.96 17.18
C VAL A 147 19.82 -13.19 16.63
N SER A 148 19.56 -14.16 17.50
CA SER A 148 18.91 -15.43 17.15
C SER A 148 17.56 -15.66 17.84
N ASP A 149 17.31 -15.01 18.98
CA ASP A 149 16.04 -15.08 19.72
C ASP A 149 15.08 -14.00 19.19
N ILE A 150 14.31 -14.35 18.16
CA ILE A 150 13.43 -13.45 17.42
C ILE A 150 11.99 -13.98 17.48
N HIS A 151 11.06 -13.14 17.92
CA HIS A 151 9.63 -13.42 17.89
C HIS A 151 8.93 -12.46 16.92
N ILE A 152 8.10 -12.97 16.01
CA ILE A 152 7.28 -12.15 15.11
C ILE A 152 5.81 -12.27 15.52
N ILE A 153 5.16 -11.15 15.80
CA ILE A 153 3.76 -11.08 16.19
C ILE A 153 2.98 -10.36 15.09
N VAL A 154 1.96 -11.02 14.54
CA VAL A 154 0.96 -10.36 13.70
C VAL A 154 0.00 -9.60 14.62
N ALA A 155 0.02 -8.28 14.54
CA ALA A 155 -0.76 -7.37 15.36
C ALA A 155 -2.22 -7.28 14.86
N THR A 156 -3.02 -8.32 15.13
CA THR A 156 -4.43 -8.38 14.68
C THR A 156 -5.38 -7.50 15.49
N ALA A 157 -4.97 -6.99 16.66
CA ALA A 157 -5.85 -6.31 17.62
C ALA A 157 -7.16 -7.11 17.86
N PHE A 158 -8.30 -6.57 17.43
CA PHE A 158 -9.62 -7.21 17.53
C PHE A 158 -10.04 -8.03 16.29
N HIS A 159 -9.20 -8.09 15.26
CA HIS A 159 -9.48 -8.89 14.09
C HIS A 159 -9.39 -10.40 14.40
N ARG A 160 -10.09 -11.20 13.60
CA ARG A 160 -9.98 -12.66 13.68
C ARG A 160 -8.53 -13.09 13.46
N ARG A 161 -8.20 -14.31 13.92
CA ARG A 161 -6.93 -14.94 13.57
C ARG A 161 -6.79 -15.06 12.05
N MET A 162 -5.60 -14.74 11.56
CA MET A 162 -5.24 -14.97 10.18
C MET A 162 -5.07 -16.46 9.90
N THR A 163 -5.45 -16.87 8.71
CA THR A 163 -5.17 -18.22 8.20
C THR A 163 -3.71 -18.35 7.79
N GLU A 164 -3.19 -19.57 7.74
CA GLU A 164 -1.84 -19.84 7.22
C GLU A 164 -1.61 -19.24 5.83
N GLY A 165 -2.56 -19.41 4.91
CA GLY A 165 -2.46 -18.89 3.55
C GLY A 165 -2.34 -17.37 3.50
N GLU A 166 -3.06 -16.66 4.37
CA GLU A 166 -2.97 -15.20 4.49
C GLU A 166 -1.61 -14.76 5.03
N ILE A 167 -1.11 -15.42 6.08
CA ILE A 167 0.20 -15.08 6.64
C ILE A 167 1.29 -15.37 5.61
N ARG A 168 1.27 -16.54 4.94
CA ARG A 168 2.21 -16.88 3.86
C ARG A 168 2.17 -15.90 2.69
N ARG A 169 0.99 -15.40 2.33
CA ARG A 169 0.85 -14.34 1.31
C ARG A 169 1.58 -13.07 1.75
N MET A 170 1.36 -12.66 3.00
CA MET A 170 1.83 -11.43 3.60
C MET A 170 3.33 -11.41 3.91
N VAL A 171 3.88 -12.46 4.52
CA VAL A 171 5.29 -12.49 4.95
C VAL A 171 6.20 -13.30 4.02
N GLY A 172 5.64 -14.06 3.08
CA GLY A 172 6.39 -14.97 2.22
C GLY A 172 6.62 -16.33 2.86
N ASN A 173 6.81 -17.35 2.01
CA ASN A 173 6.94 -18.74 2.48
C ASN A 173 8.16 -18.94 3.38
N HIS A 174 9.32 -18.40 2.99
CA HIS A 174 10.55 -18.59 3.76
C HIS A 174 10.48 -18.04 5.19
N ILE A 175 9.90 -16.85 5.37
CA ILE A 175 9.73 -16.27 6.71
C ILE A 175 8.70 -17.08 7.49
N TYR A 176 7.58 -17.44 6.86
CA TYR A 176 6.58 -18.28 7.52
C TYR A 176 7.17 -19.61 7.98
N ASP A 177 7.82 -20.35 7.09
CA ASP A 177 8.38 -21.68 7.38
C ASP A 177 9.44 -21.65 8.48
N ARG A 178 10.13 -20.52 8.65
CA ARG A 178 11.15 -20.35 9.68
C ARG A 178 10.60 -19.92 11.04
N PHE A 179 9.53 -19.12 11.07
CA PHE A 179 9.04 -18.45 12.28
C PHE A 179 7.63 -18.86 12.70
N SER A 180 6.94 -19.69 11.91
CA SER A 180 5.62 -20.20 12.29
C SER A 180 5.73 -21.07 13.56
N PRO A 181 4.77 -20.99 14.48
CA PRO A 181 4.73 -21.87 15.64
C PRO A 181 4.69 -23.35 15.22
N ASP A 182 5.40 -24.22 15.96
CA ASP A 182 5.39 -25.66 15.74
C ASP A 182 4.01 -26.32 16.01
N ARG A 183 3.09 -25.61 16.67
CA ARG A 183 1.70 -26.04 16.97
C ARG A 183 0.81 -24.90 17.43
#